data_AF-A0A2V9QX45-F1
#
_entry.id   AF-A0A2V9QX45-F1
#
_cell.length_a   1.000
_cell.length_b   1.000
_cell.length_c   1.000
_cell.angle_alpha   90.00
_cell.angle_beta   90.00
_cell.angle_gamma   90.00
#
_symmetry.space_group_name_H-M   'P 1'
#
loop_
_entity.id
_entity.type
_entity.pdbx_description
1 polymer ?
#
loop_
_entity_poly.entity_id
_entity_poly.type
_entity_poly.pdbx_seq_one_letter_code
_entity_poly.pdbx_strand_id
1 'polypeptide(L)'
;MIGTKEKKDVLQGTLALMVLKTLDVLGPLHGYAIARRIEQISGDLLSVNQGTLYPVLLKLEQEGSIASEWGASENNRKARFY
;
A
#
# COMPACT_ATOMS: atom_id res chain seq x y z
N MET A 1 9.58 0.02 -31.34
CA MET A 1 10.16 0.30 -30.00
C MET A 1 9.01 0.55 -29.06
N ILE A 2 8.82 -0.33 -28.08
CA ILE A 2 7.78 -0.17 -27.06
C ILE A 2 8.39 0.72 -26.00
N GLY A 3 7.93 1.97 -25.89
CA GLY A 3 8.43 2.89 -24.88
C GLY A 3 8.11 2.32 -23.49
N THR A 4 9.13 1.99 -22.71
CA THR A 4 9.01 1.73 -21.29
C THR A 4 8.38 2.98 -20.66
N LYS A 5 7.10 2.88 -20.26
CA LYS A 5 6.46 3.96 -19.48
C LYS A 5 7.27 4.12 -18.20
N GLU A 6 7.95 5.25 -18.05
CA GLU A 6 8.58 5.61 -16.77
C GLU A 6 7.49 5.73 -15.71
N LYS A 7 7.54 4.84 -14.71
CA LYS A 7 6.64 4.89 -13.57
C LYS A 7 7.03 6.09 -12.71
N LYS A 8 6.05 6.89 -12.31
CA LYS A 8 6.28 8.05 -11.45
C LYS A 8 6.22 7.61 -9.98
N ASP A 9 7.10 8.19 -9.18
CA ASP A 9 7.03 8.05 -7.72
C ASP A 9 5.83 8.84 -7.17
N VAL A 10 5.22 8.28 -6.14
CA VAL A 10 4.04 8.86 -5.49
C VAL A 10 4.47 9.82 -4.39
N LEU A 11 3.88 11.03 -4.36
CA LEU A 11 4.05 11.95 -3.24
C LEU A 11 3.50 11.33 -1.96
N GLN A 12 4.24 11.43 -0.86
CA GLN A 12 3.93 10.75 0.40
C GLN A 12 2.52 11.03 0.94
N GLY A 13 2.05 12.30 0.83
CA GLY A 13 0.69 12.66 1.26
C GLY A 13 -0.41 12.04 0.40
N THR A 14 -0.19 11.92 -0.91
CA THR A 14 -1.11 11.22 -1.82
C THR A 14 -1.10 9.73 -1.56
N LEU A 15 0.06 9.14 -1.28
CA LEU A 15 0.17 7.73 -0.91
C LEU A 15 -0.62 7.43 0.36
N ALA A 16 -0.54 8.28 1.38
CA ALA A 16 -1.29 8.12 2.62
C ALA A 16 -2.81 8.07 2.38
N LEU A 17 -3.35 9.00 1.56
CA LEU A 17 -4.77 8.98 1.20
C LEU A 17 -5.17 7.74 0.40
N MET A 18 -4.31 7.27 -0.51
CA MET A 18 -4.57 6.05 -1.27
C MET A 18 -4.54 4.81 -0.38
N VAL A 19 -3.67 4.75 0.63
CA VAL A 19 -3.65 3.68 1.64
C VAL A 19 -4.96 3.69 2.44
N LEU A 20 -5.33 4.82 3.02
CA LEU A 20 -6.58 4.96 3.80
C LEU A 20 -7.79 4.56 2.96
N LYS A 21 -7.87 5.05 1.72
CA LYS A 21 -8.99 4.71 0.84
C LYS A 21 -9.03 3.24 0.44
N THR A 22 -7.86 2.62 0.29
CA THR A 22 -7.75 1.18 -0.03
C THR A 22 -8.29 0.33 1.12
N LEU A 23 -7.90 0.65 2.35
CA LEU A 23 -8.35 -0.06 3.55
C LEU A 23 -9.84 0.18 3.85
N ASP A 24 -10.32 1.42 3.68
CA ASP A 24 -11.75 1.78 3.79
C ASP A 24 -12.64 0.94 2.86
N VAL A 25 -12.19 0.68 1.63
CA VAL A 25 -12.99 -0.01 0.62
C VAL A 25 -12.86 -1.53 0.68
N LEU A 26 -11.67 -2.05 0.99
CA LEU A 26 -11.39 -3.50 0.90
C LEU A 26 -11.29 -4.19 2.26
N GLY A 27 -11.28 -3.44 3.36
CA GLY A 27 -11.00 -3.96 4.68
C GLY A 27 -9.52 -4.25 4.91
N PRO A 28 -9.19 -5.03 5.97
CA PRO A 28 -7.82 -5.26 6.38
C PRO A 28 -6.96 -5.95 5.31
N LEU A 29 -5.79 -5.40 5.04
CA LEU A 29 -4.88 -5.93 4.02
C LEU A 29 -3.44 -5.94 4.53
N HIS A 30 -2.67 -6.93 4.10
CA HIS A 30 -1.22 -6.92 4.34
C HIS A 30 -0.52 -5.94 3.39
N GLY A 31 0.63 -5.41 3.81
CA GLY A 31 1.36 -4.34 3.09
C GLY A 31 1.56 -4.59 1.58
N TYR A 32 1.89 -5.82 1.18
CA TYR A 32 2.00 -6.16 -0.25
C TYR A 32 0.68 -6.01 -1.02
N ALA A 33 -0.47 -6.42 -0.46
CA ALA A 33 -1.76 -6.30 -1.12
C ALA A 33 -2.17 -4.82 -1.26
N ILE A 34 -1.86 -3.99 -0.26
CA ILE A 34 -2.06 -2.53 -0.33
C ILE A 34 -1.26 -1.95 -1.51
N ALA A 35 0.04 -2.24 -1.60
CA ALA A 35 0.88 -1.77 -2.71
C ALA A 35 0.30 -2.18 -4.07
N ARG A 36 0.00 -3.47 -4.24
CA ARG A 36 -0.55 -4.02 -5.48
C ARG A 36 -1.87 -3.39 -5.86
N ARG A 37 -2.74 -3.13 -4.89
CA ARG A 37 -4.03 -2.50 -5.16
C ARG A 37 -3.86 -1.06 -5.64
N ILE A 38 -2.97 -0.29 -5.04
CA ILE A 38 -2.69 1.10 -5.44
C ILE A 38 -2.09 1.13 -6.85
N GLU A 39 -1.15 0.24 -7.17
CA GLU A 39 -0.59 0.11 -8.53
C GLU A 39 -1.68 -0.19 -9.56
N GLN A 40 -2.57 -1.14 -9.28
CA GLN A 40 -3.69 -1.51 -10.15
C GLN A 40 -4.67 -0.35 -10.38
N ILE A 41 -5.07 0.35 -9.31
CA ILE A 41 -5.99 1.51 -9.40
C ILE A 41 -5.36 2.63 -10.23
N SER A 42 -4.03 2.76 -10.18
CA SER A 42 -3.28 3.74 -10.99
C SER A 42 -3.12 3.35 -12.46
N GLY A 43 -3.58 2.18 -12.89
CA GLY A 43 -3.33 1.65 -14.23
C GLY A 43 -1.84 1.37 -14.48
N ASP A 44 -1.13 0.88 -13.45
CA ASP A 44 0.32 0.61 -13.43
C ASP A 44 1.21 1.83 -13.74
N LEU A 45 0.67 3.05 -13.67
CA LEU A 45 1.40 4.30 -13.85
C LEU A 45 2.25 4.67 -12.63
N LEU A 46 1.84 4.20 -11.45
CA LEU A 46 2.56 4.39 -10.20
C LEU A 46 3.32 3.11 -9.83
N SER A 47 4.52 3.29 -9.29
CA SER A 47 5.28 2.22 -8.64
C SER A 47 5.22 2.46 -7.14
N VAL A 48 4.57 1.57 -6.39
CA VAL A 48 4.53 1.67 -4.93
C VAL A 48 5.63 0.79 -4.37
N ASN A 49 6.83 1.37 -4.23
CA ASN A 49 7.93 0.66 -3.64
C ASN A 49 7.69 0.47 -2.12
N GLN A 50 8.21 -0.63 -1.57
CA GLN A 50 8.01 -0.95 -0.14
C GLN A 50 8.75 0.03 0.78
N GLY A 51 9.85 0.62 0.33
CA GLY A 51 10.62 1.63 1.07
C GLY A 51 9.87 2.93 1.31
N THR A 52 8.86 3.25 0.50
CA THR A 52 7.97 4.41 0.67
C THR A 52 6.67 4.03 1.36
N LEU A 53 6.14 2.82 1.08
CA LEU A 53 4.89 2.37 1.68
C LEU A 53 4.98 2.15 3.20
N TYR A 54 6.00 1.43 3.68
CA TYR A 54 6.07 1.12 5.11
C TYR A 54 6.24 2.34 6.01
N PRO A 55 7.06 3.36 5.66
CA PRO A 55 7.08 4.61 6.41
C PRO A 55 5.72 5.30 6.47
N VAL A 56 4.92 5.24 5.41
CA VAL A 56 3.55 5.78 5.40
C VAL A 56 2.62 4.97 6.31
N LEU A 57 2.65 3.64 6.24
CA LEU A 57 1.87 2.78 7.12
C LEU A 57 2.23 3.02 8.59
N LEU A 58 3.52 3.09 8.91
CA LEU A 58 4.00 3.37 10.26
C LEU A 58 3.51 4.73 10.76
N LYS A 59 3.58 5.77 9.92
CA LYS A 59 3.11 7.11 10.27
C LYS A 59 1.60 7.11 10.55
N LEU A 60 0.81 6.50 9.66
CA LEU A 60 -0.64 6.41 9.83
C LEU A 60 -1.04 5.63 11.09
N GLU A 61 -0.30 4.57 11.42
CA GLU A 61 -0.50 3.81 12.65
C GLU A 61 -0.13 4.63 13.89
N GLN A 62 0.99 5.35 13.88
CA GLN A 62 1.39 6.24 14.97
C GLN A 62 0.41 7.39 15.20
N GLU A 63 -0.20 7.89 14.13
CA GLU A 63 -1.27 8.91 14.17
C GLU A 63 -2.63 8.32 14.59
N GLY A 64 -2.75 7.01 14.76
CA GLY A 64 -3.99 6.32 15.12
C GLY A 64 -5.03 6.25 14.00
N SER A 65 -4.63 6.54 12.76
CA SER A 65 -5.52 6.51 11.58
C SER A 65 -5.80 5.08 11.10
N ILE A 66 -4.89 4.14 11.36
CA ILE A 66 -5.03 2.71 11.08
C ILE A 66 -4.53 1.91 12.29
N ALA A 67 -5.00 0.67 12.42
CA ALA A 67 -4.45 -0.29 13.37
C ALA A 67 -3.68 -1.37 12.62
N SER A 68 -3.04 -2.29 13.34
CA SER A 68 -2.50 -3.48 12.68
C SER A 68 -2.53 -4.70 13.58
N GLU A 69 -2.60 -5.86 12.93
CA GLU A 69 -2.56 -7.15 13.59
C GLU A 69 -1.74 -8.17 12.80
N TRP A 70 -1.23 -9.18 13.50
CA TRP A 70 -0.55 -10.29 12.84
C TRP A 70 -1.57 -11.33 12.40
N GLY A 71 -1.57 -11.66 11.11
CA GLY A 71 -2.44 -12.68 10.53
C GLY A 71 -1.68 -13.67 9.63
N ALA A 72 -2.38 -14.71 9.18
CA ALA A 72 -1.89 -15.59 8.13
C ALA A 72 -2.24 -15.00 6.75
N SER A 73 -1.23 -14.80 5.91
CA SER A 73 -1.43 -14.51 4.49
C SER A 73 -1.96 -15.73 3.74
N GLU A 74 -2.38 -15.54 2.49
CA GLU A 74 -2.86 -16.61 1.60
C GLU A 74 -1.87 -17.79 1.45
N ASN A 75 -0.57 -17.52 1.57
CA ASN A 75 0.48 -18.55 1.51
C ASN A 75 0.89 -19.09 2.90
N ASN A 76 0.02 -18.93 3.90
CA ASN A 76 0.21 -19.33 5.30
C ASN A 76 1.46 -18.74 5.97
N ARG A 77 1.99 -17.63 5.43
CA ARG A 77 3.08 -16.87 6.05
C ARG A 77 2.51 -15.81 6.98
N LYS A 78 3.13 -15.63 8.14
CA LYS A 78 2.78 -14.56 9.07
C LYS A 78 3.03 -13.20 8.42
N ALA A 79 1.99 -12.37 8.35
CA ALA A 79 2.06 -11.03 7.78
C ALA A 79 1.33 -10.04 8.70
N ARG A 80 1.73 -8.77 8.63
CA ARG A 80 1.05 -7.69 9.33
C ARG A 80 -0.05 -7.14 8.43
N PHE A 81 -1.28 -7.21 8.92
CA PHE A 81 -2.48 -6.65 8.30
C PHE A 81 -2.75 -5.30 8.94
N TYR A 82 -3.18 -4.34 8.13
CA TYR A 82 -3.51 -2.98 8.51
C TYR A 82 -4.95 -2.68 8.15
#